data_AF-A0A3P7PUP9-F1
#
_entry.id   AF-A0A3P7PUP9-F1
#
_cell.length_a   1.000
_cell.length_b   1.000
_cell.length_c   1.000
_cell.angle_alpha   90.00
_cell.angle_beta   90.00
_cell.angle_gamma   90.00
#
_symmetry.space_group_name_H-M   'P 1'
#
loop_
_entity.id
_entity.type
_entity.pdbx_description
1 polymer ?
#
loop_
_entity_poly.entity_id
_entity_poly.type
_entity_poly.pdbx_seq_one_letter_code
_entity_poly.pdbx_strand_id
1 'polypeptide(L)'
;MKRLIGLIAVLALCLNVSANSAFGGEVLSPQAEYLSAIGLLKGTGQDYGLNQSLTRQEAAVMIVRLKGDEELVMSTDFNHPFEDVSPWATSYVGYLYNYGLTLGISSTEFGALEEVTREQYVTLLLRALAYDDSAGDFTWSSSLNKAKEIGILSSSVPRTTFTRREMVSLTYNALLCKVKAQNTTLLNQLQIKKAVPNTIDKADEIMRLEFLNIQNMPVSYRALVQNVEKMIYDMEETRTFDMALISHVDVSELIEDAKVTMNQVPMYSSVINSYKITRRSNTLVISFDYTITKSELEMAKLKAKEVVGQMITSDMGEFEKELVIHDYIVHHVAYDQSKVLDDAVFTIYGALIDGKAVCHGYAEAFQYMAYLAGLNSKIVFGTAEADGVRIGHAWNMIELDGNYYHVDTTWNDPVSSEGIQSISYDYFNVTDQDLMATHTWNMSEYERGTGTLYNYYTYHNLEVIGTEGLRSYLQKEFNKGSKEITIKVKGVQMTMDMLKKVLARCYGYGSVSYNVNPSTNVVHITVH
;
A
#
# COMPACT_ATOMS: atom_id res chain seq x y z
N MET A 1 3.97 15.20 -52.57
CA MET A 1 4.78 15.43 -51.36
C MET A 1 3.88 15.96 -50.26
N LYS A 2 3.73 15.18 -49.17
CA LYS A 2 3.42 15.56 -47.76
C LYS A 2 2.16 16.44 -47.53
N ARG A 3 1.21 16.17 -46.63
CA ARG A 3 1.05 15.21 -45.52
C ARG A 3 -0.42 15.28 -45.04
N LEU A 4 -0.92 14.12 -44.59
CA LEU A 4 -1.89 13.85 -43.51
C LEU A 4 -3.25 14.61 -43.44
N ILE A 5 -4.32 13.88 -43.80
CA ILE A 5 -5.68 13.99 -43.25
C ILE A 5 -6.14 12.59 -42.83
N GLY A 6 -6.83 12.50 -41.69
CA GLY A 6 -7.60 11.36 -41.18
C GLY A 6 -7.42 11.29 -39.67
N LEU A 7 -8.37 11.65 -38.79
CA LEU A 7 -9.81 11.38 -38.73
C LEU A 7 -10.16 9.92 -39.06
N ILE A 8 -10.20 9.06 -38.05
CA ILE A 8 -10.98 7.82 -38.07
C ILE A 8 -11.73 7.69 -36.76
N ALA A 9 -13.06 7.67 -36.91
CA ALA A 9 -14.04 7.36 -35.89
C ALA A 9 -13.98 5.87 -35.52
N VAL A 10 -14.04 5.55 -34.24
CA VAL A 10 -14.23 4.19 -33.75
C VAL A 10 -15.71 3.84 -33.90
N LEU A 11 -16.02 3.07 -34.95
CA LEU A 11 -17.35 2.54 -35.23
C LEU A 11 -17.53 1.24 -34.42
N ALA A 12 -18.49 1.29 -33.49
CA ALA A 12 -19.06 0.12 -32.83
C ALA A 12 -19.71 -0.81 -33.87
N LEU A 13 -19.29 -2.08 -33.90
CA LEU A 13 -20.01 -3.14 -34.60
C LEU A 13 -20.84 -3.92 -33.58
N CYS A 14 -22.11 -3.54 -33.47
CA CYS A 14 -23.18 -4.38 -32.91
C CYS A 14 -23.82 -5.15 -34.06
N LEU A 15 -23.85 -6.49 -34.02
CA LEU A 15 -24.82 -7.28 -34.77
C LEU A 15 -25.37 -8.47 -33.95
N ASN A 16 -26.58 -8.22 -33.43
CA ASN A 16 -27.77 -9.07 -33.30
C ASN A 16 -27.65 -10.57 -32.96
N VAL A 17 -28.12 -10.92 -31.75
CA VAL A 17 -29.01 -12.07 -31.53
C VAL A 17 -30.09 -11.72 -30.49
N SER A 18 -31.34 -11.84 -30.92
CA SER A 18 -32.60 -12.11 -30.21
C SER A 18 -32.65 -11.90 -28.69
N ALA A 19 -33.31 -10.84 -28.26
CA ALA A 19 -33.75 -10.68 -26.87
C ALA A 19 -34.93 -11.61 -26.57
N ASN A 20 -34.69 -12.61 -25.72
CA ASN A 20 -35.68 -13.11 -24.77
C ASN A 20 -34.98 -13.86 -23.63
N SER A 21 -34.83 -13.18 -22.49
CA SER A 21 -35.32 -13.61 -21.17
C SER A 21 -34.39 -13.22 -20.01
N ALA A 22 -35.03 -12.62 -18.99
CA ALA A 22 -34.62 -12.48 -17.60
C ALA A 22 -33.32 -11.71 -17.28
N PHE A 23 -33.48 -10.42 -16.93
CA PHE A 23 -32.55 -9.68 -16.09
C PHE A 23 -32.41 -10.36 -14.72
N GLY A 24 -31.43 -11.26 -14.60
CA GLY A 24 -30.79 -11.60 -13.33
C GLY A 24 -29.40 -10.97 -13.34
N GLY A 25 -29.19 -9.91 -12.55
CA GLY A 25 -27.88 -9.27 -12.45
C GLY A 25 -26.78 -10.26 -12.06
N GLU A 26 -25.63 -10.20 -12.72
CA GLU A 26 -24.48 -11.06 -12.42
C GLU A 26 -23.95 -10.77 -11.01
N VAL A 27 -23.75 -11.80 -10.19
CA VAL A 27 -23.05 -11.68 -8.91
C VAL A 27 -21.57 -11.38 -9.20
N LEU A 28 -21.17 -10.13 -8.94
CA LEU A 28 -19.79 -9.64 -9.04
C LEU A 28 -18.84 -10.58 -8.27
N SER A 29 -17.67 -10.88 -8.85
CA SER A 29 -16.61 -11.67 -8.21
C SER A 29 -15.49 -10.72 -7.79
N PRO A 30 -15.07 -10.72 -6.50
CA PRO A 30 -13.97 -9.88 -6.03
C PRO A 30 -12.66 -10.12 -6.77
N GLN A 31 -12.37 -11.36 -7.19
CA GLN A 31 -11.23 -11.66 -8.06
C GLN A 31 -11.31 -10.94 -9.41
N ALA A 32 -12.50 -10.88 -10.00
CA ALA A 32 -12.68 -10.26 -11.30
C ALA A 32 -12.43 -8.75 -11.20
N GLU A 33 -12.96 -8.12 -10.14
CA GLU A 33 -12.69 -6.70 -9.84
C GLU A 33 -11.21 -6.45 -9.56
N TYR A 34 -10.55 -7.34 -8.81
CA TYR A 34 -9.12 -7.23 -8.54
C TYR A 34 -8.31 -7.30 -9.83
N LEU A 35 -8.47 -8.39 -10.60
CA LEU A 35 -7.72 -8.59 -11.84
C LEU A 35 -8.00 -7.46 -12.83
N SER A 36 -9.20 -6.89 -12.82
CA SER A 36 -9.58 -5.73 -13.64
C SER A 36 -8.85 -4.46 -13.21
N ALA A 37 -8.88 -4.14 -11.91
CA ALA A 37 -8.22 -2.97 -11.34
C ALA A 37 -6.70 -2.94 -11.61
N ILE A 38 -6.09 -4.12 -11.74
CA ILE A 38 -4.64 -4.28 -11.96
C ILE A 38 -4.28 -4.46 -13.43
N GLY A 39 -5.26 -4.37 -14.32
CA GLY A 39 -5.08 -4.44 -15.77
C GLY A 39 -4.99 -5.85 -16.36
N LEU A 40 -5.11 -6.90 -15.56
CA LEU A 40 -5.00 -8.30 -16.04
C LEU A 40 -6.31 -8.84 -16.64
N LEU A 41 -7.47 -8.40 -16.16
CA LEU A 41 -8.78 -8.81 -16.68
C LEU A 41 -9.47 -7.64 -17.41
N LYS A 42 -9.98 -7.90 -18.62
CA LYS A 42 -10.85 -6.95 -19.34
C LYS A 42 -12.24 -7.57 -19.46
N GLY A 43 -13.29 -6.78 -19.26
CA GLY A 43 -14.69 -7.20 -19.35
C GLY A 43 -15.19 -7.39 -20.79
N THR A 44 -16.46 -7.76 -20.93
CA THR A 44 -17.18 -7.96 -22.20
C THR A 44 -17.73 -6.64 -22.79
N GLY A 45 -17.58 -5.53 -22.07
CA GLY A 45 -18.17 -4.22 -22.38
C GLY A 45 -19.49 -3.94 -21.64
N GLN A 46 -20.10 -4.96 -21.01
CA GLN A 46 -21.27 -4.83 -20.13
C GLN A 46 -20.97 -5.34 -18.71
N ASP A 47 -20.26 -6.48 -18.62
CA ASP A 47 -19.90 -7.14 -17.36
C ASP A 47 -18.55 -7.89 -17.52
N TYR A 48 -18.23 -8.79 -16.59
CA TYR A 48 -17.03 -9.64 -16.70
C TYR A 48 -17.30 -10.97 -17.41
N GLY A 49 -18.54 -11.32 -17.75
CA GLY A 49 -18.92 -12.57 -18.41
C GLY A 49 -18.57 -13.82 -17.61
N LEU A 50 -18.65 -13.78 -16.28
CA LEU A 50 -18.13 -14.82 -15.38
C LEU A 50 -18.84 -16.16 -15.56
N ASN A 51 -20.10 -16.15 -15.97
CA ASN A 51 -20.87 -17.39 -16.19
C ASN A 51 -20.66 -18.00 -17.59
N GLN A 52 -19.87 -17.38 -18.46
CA GLN A 52 -19.59 -17.86 -19.82
C GLN A 52 -18.36 -18.79 -19.83
N SER A 53 -18.29 -19.69 -20.80
CA SER A 53 -17.03 -20.38 -21.14
C SER A 53 -16.09 -19.39 -21.83
N LEU A 54 -14.80 -19.73 -21.88
CA LEU A 54 -13.81 -18.99 -22.66
C LEU A 54 -13.11 -19.90 -23.66
N THR A 55 -12.71 -19.33 -24.78
CA THR A 55 -11.97 -20.00 -25.83
C THR A 55 -10.49 -20.15 -25.47
N ARG A 56 -9.80 -21.11 -26.11
CA ARG A 56 -8.35 -21.28 -25.97
C ARG A 56 -7.55 -20.04 -26.36
N GLN A 57 -7.99 -19.27 -27.36
CA GLN A 57 -7.33 -18.02 -27.75
C GLN A 57 -7.54 -16.88 -26.73
N GLU A 58 -8.68 -16.84 -26.03
CA GLU A 58 -8.89 -15.89 -24.91
C GLU A 58 -8.05 -16.28 -23.68
N ALA A 59 -7.92 -17.59 -23.42
CA ALA A 59 -7.00 -18.08 -22.40
C ALA A 59 -5.55 -17.65 -22.70
N ALA A 60 -5.13 -17.64 -23.96
CA ALA A 60 -3.79 -17.20 -24.36
C ALA A 60 -3.50 -15.75 -23.95
N VAL A 61 -4.45 -14.84 -24.10
CA VAL A 61 -4.33 -13.44 -23.68
C VAL A 61 -4.04 -13.33 -22.18
N MET A 62 -4.77 -14.10 -21.36
CA MET A 62 -4.56 -14.09 -19.91
C MET A 62 -3.15 -14.52 -19.53
N ILE A 63 -2.59 -15.51 -20.21
CA ILE A 63 -1.22 -15.98 -19.94
C ILE A 63 -0.18 -14.95 -20.34
N VAL A 64 -0.34 -14.28 -21.49
CA VAL A 64 0.54 -13.18 -21.90
C VAL A 64 0.55 -12.06 -20.86
N ARG A 65 -0.62 -11.68 -20.35
CA ARG A 65 -0.74 -10.68 -19.27
C ARG A 65 -0.06 -11.15 -17.99
N LEU A 66 -0.22 -12.41 -17.60
CA LEU A 66 0.49 -13.00 -16.44
C LEU A 66 2.00 -13.13 -16.63
N LYS A 67 2.50 -13.11 -17.88
CA LYS A 67 3.95 -12.97 -18.15
C LYS A 67 4.43 -11.52 -18.02
N GLY A 68 3.52 -10.56 -17.98
CA GLY A 68 3.80 -9.13 -17.95
C GLY A 68 4.23 -8.56 -19.30
N ASP A 69 3.90 -9.25 -20.39
CA ASP A 69 4.45 -8.98 -21.72
C ASP A 69 3.36 -8.57 -22.75
N GLU A 70 2.19 -8.09 -22.30
CA GLU A 70 1.11 -7.65 -23.21
C GLU A 70 1.57 -6.50 -24.12
N GLU A 71 2.31 -5.52 -23.60
CA GLU A 71 2.88 -4.42 -24.41
C GLU A 71 3.87 -4.93 -25.47
N LEU A 72 4.68 -5.95 -25.13
CA LEU A 72 5.61 -6.58 -26.07
C LEU A 72 4.85 -7.29 -27.19
N VAL A 73 3.81 -8.05 -26.85
CA VAL A 73 2.96 -8.74 -27.83
C VAL A 73 2.18 -7.75 -28.70
N MET A 74 1.77 -6.60 -28.17
CA MET A 74 1.10 -5.56 -28.94
C MET A 74 2.04 -4.77 -29.88
N SER A 75 3.34 -4.81 -29.64
CA SER A 75 4.35 -4.08 -30.42
C SER A 75 5.19 -4.96 -31.34
N THR A 76 5.04 -6.29 -31.25
CA THR A 76 5.86 -7.27 -31.97
C THR A 76 4.99 -8.36 -32.58
N ASP A 77 5.28 -8.73 -33.83
CA ASP A 77 4.62 -9.84 -34.50
C ASP A 77 5.30 -11.16 -34.11
N PHE A 78 4.55 -12.04 -33.43
CA PHE A 78 4.99 -13.39 -33.10
C PHE A 78 4.32 -14.40 -34.03
N ASN A 79 5.12 -15.19 -34.75
CA ASN A 79 4.62 -16.18 -35.70
C ASN A 79 4.27 -17.52 -35.03
N HIS A 80 3.31 -18.24 -35.59
CA HIS A 80 2.96 -19.62 -35.22
C HIS A 80 2.53 -20.43 -36.45
N PRO A 81 2.55 -21.77 -36.39
CA PRO A 81 2.12 -22.61 -37.51
C PRO A 81 0.59 -22.81 -37.59
N PHE A 82 -0.17 -22.33 -36.60
CA PHE A 82 -1.60 -22.60 -36.51
C PHE A 82 -2.44 -21.79 -37.49
N GLU A 83 -3.32 -22.44 -38.24
CA GLU A 83 -4.13 -21.84 -39.30
C GLU A 83 -5.52 -21.37 -38.81
N ASP A 84 -5.93 -21.83 -37.63
CA ASP A 84 -7.26 -21.63 -37.05
C ASP A 84 -7.33 -20.49 -36.00
N VAL A 85 -6.23 -19.76 -35.78
CA VAL A 85 -6.15 -18.65 -34.82
C VAL A 85 -6.75 -17.37 -35.42
N SER A 86 -7.62 -16.71 -34.67
CA SER A 86 -8.21 -15.43 -35.11
C SER A 86 -7.12 -14.37 -35.30
N PRO A 87 -7.22 -13.47 -36.30
CA PRO A 87 -6.17 -12.48 -36.59
C PRO A 87 -5.76 -11.61 -35.41
N TRP A 88 -6.70 -11.27 -34.53
CA TRP A 88 -6.43 -10.46 -33.34
C TRP A 88 -5.61 -11.23 -32.27
N ALA A 89 -5.69 -12.56 -32.27
CA ALA A 89 -5.04 -13.44 -31.30
C ALA A 89 -3.70 -13.99 -31.81
N THR A 90 -3.35 -13.76 -33.07
CA THR A 90 -2.14 -14.30 -33.73
C THR A 90 -0.88 -14.04 -32.91
N SER A 91 -0.57 -12.79 -32.57
CA SER A 91 0.64 -12.50 -31.80
C SER A 91 0.60 -13.03 -30.36
N TYR A 92 -0.58 -13.14 -29.74
CA TYR A 92 -0.72 -13.73 -28.40
C TYR A 92 -0.41 -15.22 -28.41
N VAL A 93 -1.01 -15.98 -29.34
CA VAL A 93 -0.75 -17.41 -29.50
C VAL A 93 0.69 -17.64 -29.98
N GLY A 94 1.17 -16.79 -30.87
CA GLY A 94 2.55 -16.77 -31.35
C GLY A 94 3.55 -16.63 -30.21
N TYR A 95 3.37 -15.65 -29.32
CA TYR A 95 4.22 -15.48 -28.16
C TYR A 95 4.24 -16.75 -27.31
N LEU A 96 3.08 -17.31 -26.96
CA LEU A 96 3.04 -18.54 -26.17
C LEU A 96 3.71 -19.72 -26.86
N TYR A 97 3.60 -19.84 -28.18
CA TYR A 97 4.25 -20.88 -28.96
C TYR A 97 5.78 -20.73 -28.95
N ASN A 98 6.29 -19.52 -29.22
CA ASN A 98 7.73 -19.26 -29.30
C ASN A 98 8.44 -19.39 -27.95
N TYR A 99 7.76 -19.08 -26.85
CA TYR A 99 8.29 -19.24 -25.49
C TYR A 99 7.98 -20.62 -24.88
N GLY A 100 7.42 -21.56 -25.65
CA GLY A 100 7.15 -22.93 -25.18
C GLY A 100 6.05 -23.02 -24.10
N LEU A 101 5.20 -22.00 -23.98
CA LEU A 101 4.11 -21.93 -23.00
C LEU A 101 2.87 -22.69 -23.48
N THR A 102 2.70 -22.87 -24.79
CA THR A 102 1.54 -23.58 -25.36
C THR A 102 1.92 -24.56 -26.47
N LEU A 103 1.03 -25.52 -26.72
CA LEU A 103 1.10 -26.47 -27.83
C LEU A 103 -0.25 -26.43 -28.59
N GLY A 104 -0.19 -26.71 -29.89
CA GLY A 104 -1.39 -26.93 -30.69
C GLY A 104 -2.05 -28.27 -30.38
N ILE A 105 -3.31 -28.43 -30.80
CA ILE A 105 -3.99 -29.74 -30.80
C ILE A 105 -3.48 -30.63 -31.95
N SER A 106 -2.88 -30.00 -32.97
CA SER A 106 -2.14 -30.67 -34.06
C SER A 106 -0.93 -29.81 -34.46
N SER A 107 -0.22 -30.23 -35.52
CA SER A 107 0.90 -29.45 -36.07
C SER A 107 0.47 -28.11 -36.69
N THR A 108 -0.81 -27.97 -37.09
CA THR A 108 -1.34 -26.82 -37.82
C THR A 108 -2.61 -26.24 -37.20
N GLU A 109 -3.10 -26.79 -36.09
CA GLU A 109 -4.30 -26.30 -35.40
C GLU A 109 -4.02 -26.06 -33.92
N PHE A 110 -4.46 -24.89 -33.44
CA PHE A 110 -4.42 -24.50 -32.04
C PHE A 110 -5.67 -24.94 -31.26
N GLY A 111 -6.80 -25.15 -31.94
CA GLY A 111 -8.12 -25.26 -31.34
C GLY A 111 -8.64 -23.90 -30.89
N ALA A 112 -8.38 -22.84 -31.65
CA ALA A 112 -8.43 -21.46 -31.14
C ALA A 112 -9.82 -21.04 -30.60
N LEU A 113 -10.89 -21.48 -31.27
CA LEU A 113 -12.29 -21.22 -30.91
C LEU A 113 -12.91 -22.30 -30.00
N GLU A 114 -12.17 -23.36 -29.69
CA GLU A 114 -12.65 -24.39 -28.76
C GLU A 114 -12.68 -23.86 -27.32
N GLU A 115 -13.67 -24.29 -26.55
CA GLU A 115 -13.74 -23.99 -25.12
C GLU A 115 -12.53 -24.60 -24.41
N VAL A 116 -11.81 -23.78 -23.64
CA VAL A 116 -10.66 -24.26 -22.89
C VAL A 116 -11.13 -25.14 -21.72
N THR A 117 -10.46 -26.27 -21.49
CA THR A 117 -10.74 -27.10 -20.31
C THR A 117 -9.97 -26.60 -19.09
N ARG A 118 -10.39 -27.03 -17.90
CA ARG A 118 -9.71 -26.72 -16.64
C ARG A 118 -8.25 -27.20 -16.64
N GLU A 119 -8.01 -28.42 -17.12
CA GLU A 119 -6.67 -29.02 -17.24
C GLU A 119 -5.80 -28.24 -18.23
N GLN A 120 -6.38 -27.79 -19.36
CA GLN A 120 -5.70 -26.93 -20.32
C GLN A 120 -5.28 -25.62 -19.68
N TYR A 121 -6.19 -24.93 -19.00
CA TYR A 121 -5.89 -23.65 -18.38
C TYR A 121 -4.87 -23.77 -17.25
N VAL A 122 -5.02 -24.77 -16.37
CA VAL A 122 -4.09 -25.03 -15.28
C VAL A 122 -2.68 -25.34 -15.79
N THR A 123 -2.56 -26.10 -16.87
CA THR A 123 -1.25 -26.39 -17.49
C THR A 123 -0.57 -25.11 -17.95
N LEU A 124 -1.32 -24.16 -18.54
CA LEU A 124 -0.76 -22.87 -18.94
C LEU A 124 -0.32 -22.01 -17.74
N LEU A 125 -1.08 -22.02 -16.63
CA LEU A 125 -0.70 -21.33 -15.40
C LEU A 125 0.59 -21.90 -14.79
N LEU A 126 0.71 -23.22 -14.74
CA LEU A 126 1.91 -23.90 -14.25
C LEU A 126 3.15 -23.50 -15.08
N ARG A 127 3.02 -23.46 -16.40
CA ARG A 127 4.09 -22.98 -17.29
C ARG A 127 4.40 -21.50 -17.10
N ALA A 128 3.41 -20.65 -16.87
CA ALA A 128 3.63 -19.24 -16.54
C ALA A 128 4.45 -19.07 -15.26
N LEU A 129 4.25 -19.95 -14.27
CA LEU A 129 5.02 -20.10 -13.04
C LEU A 129 6.35 -20.86 -13.19
N ALA A 130 6.80 -21.10 -14.43
CA ALA A 130 8.04 -21.79 -14.79
C ALA A 130 8.12 -23.28 -14.41
N TYR A 131 6.99 -23.94 -14.16
CA TYR A 131 6.94 -25.41 -14.15
C TYR A 131 6.91 -25.95 -15.58
N ASP A 132 7.56 -27.08 -15.78
CA ASP A 132 7.81 -27.67 -17.10
C ASP A 132 7.36 -29.14 -17.13
N ASP A 133 6.32 -29.43 -17.90
CA ASP A 133 5.78 -30.77 -18.09
C ASP A 133 6.65 -31.67 -18.97
N SER A 134 7.52 -31.09 -19.82
CA SER A 134 8.51 -31.83 -20.58
C SER A 134 9.71 -32.25 -19.71
N ALA A 135 10.03 -31.45 -18.69
CA ALA A 135 11.04 -31.77 -17.67
C ALA A 135 10.51 -32.69 -16.55
N GLY A 136 9.22 -33.05 -16.59
CA GLY A 136 8.60 -33.99 -15.65
C GLY A 136 8.16 -33.38 -14.32
N ASP A 137 8.03 -32.05 -14.22
CA ASP A 137 7.47 -31.43 -13.01
C ASP A 137 6.03 -31.88 -12.74
N PHE A 138 5.28 -32.10 -13.82
CA PHE A 138 3.95 -32.66 -13.85
C PHE A 138 3.71 -33.28 -15.23
N THR A 139 2.61 -34.01 -15.37
CA THR A 139 2.09 -34.47 -16.66
C THR A 139 0.74 -33.82 -16.90
N TRP A 140 0.25 -33.84 -18.14
CA TRP A 140 -1.09 -33.37 -18.47
C TRP A 140 -2.17 -33.86 -17.50
N SER A 141 -2.19 -35.17 -17.24
CA SER A 141 -3.16 -35.83 -16.37
C SER A 141 -2.95 -35.55 -14.87
N SER A 142 -1.77 -35.08 -14.47
CA SER A 142 -1.45 -34.71 -13.09
C SER A 142 -1.38 -33.20 -12.84
N SER A 143 -1.70 -32.37 -13.84
CA SER A 143 -1.67 -30.90 -13.77
C SER A 143 -2.51 -30.36 -12.60
N LEU A 144 -3.74 -30.86 -12.43
CA LEU A 144 -4.60 -30.47 -11.32
C LEU A 144 -4.01 -30.85 -9.95
N ASN A 145 -3.31 -31.99 -9.86
CA ASN A 145 -2.66 -32.41 -8.61
C ASN A 145 -1.49 -31.47 -8.26
N LYS A 146 -0.68 -31.10 -9.26
CA LYS A 146 0.39 -30.13 -9.07
C LYS A 146 -0.16 -28.76 -8.67
N ALA A 147 -1.23 -28.32 -9.31
CA ALA A 147 -1.90 -27.06 -8.96
C ALA A 147 -2.48 -27.06 -7.53
N LYS A 148 -2.94 -28.20 -7.02
CA LYS A 148 -3.30 -28.35 -5.60
C LYS A 148 -2.09 -28.28 -4.68
N GLU A 149 -1.00 -28.96 -5.04
CA GLU A 149 0.25 -28.97 -4.26
C GLU A 149 0.81 -27.56 -4.04
N ILE A 150 0.72 -26.69 -5.05
CA ILE A 150 1.30 -25.34 -4.99
C ILE A 150 0.29 -24.24 -4.63
N GLY A 151 -0.96 -24.61 -4.33
CA GLY A 151 -1.99 -23.69 -3.83
C GLY A 151 -2.81 -22.93 -4.88
N ILE A 152 -2.75 -23.28 -6.18
CA ILE A 152 -3.64 -22.71 -7.21
C ILE A 152 -5.07 -23.25 -7.06
N LEU A 153 -5.20 -24.55 -6.79
CA LEU A 153 -6.48 -25.26 -6.68
C LEU A 153 -6.75 -25.73 -5.26
N SER A 154 -8.00 -25.63 -4.80
CA SER A 154 -8.44 -26.23 -3.55
C SER A 154 -8.60 -27.75 -3.67
N SER A 155 -8.73 -28.44 -2.53
CA SER A 155 -8.86 -29.91 -2.49
C SER A 155 -10.15 -30.41 -3.18
N SER A 156 -11.22 -29.63 -3.16
CA SER A 156 -12.50 -29.87 -3.84
C SER A 156 -12.54 -29.23 -5.24
N VAL A 157 -12.54 -30.05 -6.29
CA VAL A 157 -12.74 -29.58 -7.67
C VAL A 157 -14.20 -29.81 -8.05
N PRO A 158 -14.98 -28.76 -8.32
CA PRO A 158 -16.36 -28.92 -8.80
C PRO A 158 -16.40 -29.72 -10.10
N ARG A 159 -17.36 -30.65 -10.23
CA ARG A 159 -17.61 -31.40 -11.49
C ARG A 159 -18.46 -30.60 -12.47
N THR A 160 -18.25 -29.29 -12.55
CA THR A 160 -19.00 -28.37 -13.41
C THR A 160 -18.17 -28.00 -14.64
N THR A 161 -18.86 -27.48 -15.67
CA THR A 161 -18.24 -26.83 -16.83
C THR A 161 -17.26 -25.75 -16.39
N PHE A 162 -16.11 -25.65 -17.06
CA PHE A 162 -15.09 -24.65 -16.75
C PHE A 162 -15.54 -23.28 -17.27
N THR A 163 -15.83 -22.37 -16.34
CA THR A 163 -16.32 -21.02 -16.67
C THR A 163 -15.25 -19.97 -16.47
N ARG A 164 -15.50 -18.78 -17.00
CA ARG A 164 -14.64 -17.62 -16.83
C ARG A 164 -14.51 -17.18 -15.36
N ARG A 165 -15.53 -17.44 -14.52
CA ARG A 165 -15.46 -17.31 -13.04
C ARG A 165 -14.36 -18.16 -12.45
N GLU A 166 -14.28 -19.42 -12.88
CA GLU A 166 -13.27 -20.34 -12.37
C GLU A 166 -11.88 -19.98 -12.90
N MET A 167 -11.77 -19.62 -14.18
CA MET A 167 -10.55 -19.07 -14.76
C MET A 167 -10.01 -17.88 -13.95
N VAL A 168 -10.88 -16.91 -13.63
CA VAL A 168 -10.55 -15.75 -12.81
C VAL A 168 -10.04 -16.16 -11.43
N SER A 169 -10.67 -17.13 -10.78
CA SER A 169 -10.21 -17.65 -9.49
C SER A 169 -8.84 -18.33 -9.57
N LEU A 170 -8.59 -19.13 -10.60
CA LEU A 170 -7.31 -19.81 -10.79
C LEU A 170 -6.18 -18.82 -11.13
N THR A 171 -6.47 -17.84 -11.98
CA THR A 171 -5.55 -16.74 -12.32
C THR A 171 -5.12 -15.99 -11.08
N TYR A 172 -6.10 -15.63 -10.24
CA TYR A 172 -5.88 -14.90 -9.01
C TYR A 172 -4.98 -15.69 -8.05
N ASN A 173 -5.28 -16.97 -7.81
CA ASN A 173 -4.46 -17.81 -6.93
C ASN A 173 -3.04 -17.97 -7.46
N ALA A 174 -2.86 -18.09 -8.78
CA ALA A 174 -1.54 -18.19 -9.41
C ALA A 174 -0.66 -16.95 -9.18
N LEU A 175 -1.24 -15.74 -9.03
CA LEU A 175 -0.48 -14.54 -8.69
C LEU A 175 0.28 -14.65 -7.36
N LEU A 176 -0.24 -15.47 -6.44
CA LEU A 176 0.28 -15.63 -5.07
C LEU A 176 1.29 -16.75 -4.95
N CYS A 177 1.33 -17.63 -5.94
CA CYS A 177 2.29 -18.71 -5.99
C CYS A 177 3.69 -18.16 -6.27
N LYS A 178 4.69 -18.78 -5.64
CA LYS A 178 6.09 -18.55 -6.01
C LYS A 178 6.36 -19.08 -7.41
N VAL A 179 7.13 -18.34 -8.19
CA VAL A 179 7.65 -18.82 -9.46
C VAL A 179 8.70 -19.89 -9.18
N LYS A 180 8.65 -21.02 -9.90
CA LYS A 180 9.54 -22.16 -9.67
C LYS A 180 11.00 -21.70 -9.67
N ALA A 181 11.75 -22.17 -8.66
CA ALA A 181 13.16 -21.84 -8.43
C ALA A 181 13.46 -20.35 -8.19
N GLN A 182 12.45 -19.53 -7.91
CA GLN A 182 12.62 -18.13 -7.54
C GLN A 182 12.00 -17.89 -6.14
N ASN A 183 12.57 -16.96 -5.38
CA ASN A 183 12.02 -16.57 -4.07
C ASN A 183 11.08 -15.36 -4.18
N THR A 184 10.28 -15.30 -5.24
CA THR A 184 9.33 -14.21 -5.51
C THR A 184 8.01 -14.80 -6.00
N THR A 185 6.90 -14.12 -5.72
CA THR A 185 5.58 -14.47 -6.25
C THR A 185 5.42 -13.99 -7.69
N LEU A 186 4.46 -14.56 -8.41
CA LEU A 186 4.13 -14.09 -9.76
C LEU A 186 3.65 -12.62 -9.76
N LEU A 187 2.89 -12.21 -8.74
CA LEU A 187 2.48 -10.81 -8.53
C LEU A 187 3.70 -9.88 -8.41
N ASN A 188 4.64 -10.20 -7.51
CA ASN A 188 5.84 -9.40 -7.31
C ASN A 188 6.66 -9.31 -8.60
N GLN A 189 6.73 -10.40 -9.38
CA GLN A 189 7.40 -10.38 -10.67
C GLN A 189 6.72 -9.42 -11.68
N LEU A 190 5.39 -9.40 -11.72
CA LEU A 190 4.62 -8.47 -12.57
C LEU A 190 4.81 -7.02 -12.14
N GLN A 191 4.86 -6.75 -10.84
CA GLN A 191 5.12 -5.43 -10.26
C GLN A 191 6.54 -4.94 -10.59
N ILE A 192 7.56 -5.79 -10.40
CA ILE A 192 8.95 -5.47 -10.80
C ILE A 192 9.03 -5.14 -12.30
N LYS A 193 8.27 -5.86 -13.13
CA LYS A 193 8.15 -5.59 -14.57
C LYS A 193 7.32 -4.34 -14.90
N LYS A 194 6.66 -3.72 -13.92
CA LYS A 194 5.69 -2.63 -14.09
C LYS A 194 4.50 -3.00 -14.99
N ALA A 195 4.23 -4.29 -15.14
CA ALA A 195 3.11 -4.80 -15.92
C ALA A 195 1.77 -4.66 -15.18
N VAL A 196 1.83 -4.53 -13.85
CA VAL A 196 0.71 -4.20 -12.97
C VAL A 196 1.17 -3.14 -11.96
N PRO A 197 0.27 -2.36 -11.34
CA PRO A 197 0.65 -1.38 -10.33
C PRO A 197 1.38 -2.00 -9.13
N ASN A 198 2.43 -1.33 -8.64
CA ASN A 198 3.19 -1.74 -7.45
C ASN A 198 2.39 -1.64 -6.15
N THR A 199 1.26 -0.94 -6.19
CA THR A 199 0.44 -0.62 -5.03
C THR A 199 -1.04 -0.71 -5.40
N ILE A 200 -1.56 -1.94 -5.34
CA ILE A 200 -2.96 -2.12 -4.96
C ILE A 200 -2.94 -2.01 -3.44
N ASP A 201 -3.90 -1.28 -2.87
CA ASP A 201 -4.06 -1.09 -1.42
C ASP A 201 -3.67 -2.38 -0.70
N LYS A 202 -2.67 -2.33 0.21
CA LYS A 202 -2.41 -3.43 1.15
C LYS A 202 -3.71 -3.86 1.85
N ALA A 203 -4.67 -2.94 1.99
CA ALA A 203 -6.06 -3.19 2.39
C ALA A 203 -6.80 -4.14 1.42
N ASP A 204 -6.76 -3.84 0.12
CA ASP A 204 -7.37 -4.64 -0.94
C ASP A 204 -6.65 -5.98 -1.12
N GLU A 205 -5.34 -6.07 -0.85
CA GLU A 205 -4.57 -7.31 -0.87
C GLU A 205 -4.93 -8.20 0.34
N ILE A 206 -4.87 -7.67 1.56
CA ILE A 206 -5.20 -8.41 2.79
C ILE A 206 -6.67 -8.82 2.81
N MET A 207 -7.62 -7.95 2.47
CA MET A 207 -9.04 -8.31 2.46
C MET A 207 -9.45 -9.21 1.29
N ARG A 208 -8.87 -9.05 0.08
CA ARG A 208 -9.31 -9.87 -1.07
C ARG A 208 -8.70 -11.27 -1.08
N LEU A 209 -7.45 -11.46 -0.64
CA LEU A 209 -6.78 -12.78 -0.68
C LEU A 209 -7.43 -13.81 0.24
N GLU A 210 -8.03 -13.29 1.28
CA GLU A 210 -8.53 -14.01 2.42
C GLU A 210 -10.04 -14.31 2.28
N PHE A 211 -10.79 -13.37 1.69
CA PHE A 211 -12.23 -13.46 1.45
C PHE A 211 -12.66 -14.54 0.43
N LEU A 212 -11.76 -14.93 -0.47
CA LEU A 212 -12.07 -15.87 -1.56
C LEU A 212 -12.00 -17.34 -1.14
N ASN A 213 -11.33 -17.62 -0.02
CA ASN A 213 -11.41 -18.91 0.65
C ASN A 213 -12.69 -19.07 1.49
N ILE A 214 -13.36 -17.98 1.86
CA ILE A 214 -14.55 -18.01 2.75
C ILE A 214 -15.79 -18.54 2.04
N GLN A 215 -16.03 -18.12 0.79
CA GLN A 215 -17.32 -18.38 0.13
C GLN A 215 -17.60 -19.87 -0.10
N ASN A 216 -16.60 -20.74 0.07
CA ASN A 216 -16.71 -22.19 -0.12
C ASN A 216 -16.27 -23.03 1.09
N MET A 217 -16.08 -22.43 2.26
CA MET A 217 -15.66 -23.16 3.47
C MET A 217 -16.79 -23.29 4.51
N PRO A 218 -16.87 -24.41 5.25
CA PRO A 218 -17.52 -24.39 6.56
C PRO A 218 -16.85 -23.29 7.40
N VAL A 219 -17.66 -22.47 8.09
CA VAL A 219 -17.24 -21.22 8.72
C VAL A 219 -16.03 -21.43 9.64
N SER A 220 -14.84 -21.06 9.17
CA SER A 220 -13.59 -21.13 9.92
C SER A 220 -13.42 -19.87 10.76
N TYR A 221 -12.63 -19.93 11.85
CA TYR A 221 -12.32 -18.76 12.68
C TYR A 221 -11.79 -17.59 11.84
N ARG A 222 -10.86 -17.87 10.93
CA ARG A 222 -10.28 -16.89 10.00
C ARG A 222 -11.34 -16.24 9.10
N ALA A 223 -12.29 -17.02 8.57
CA ALA A 223 -13.40 -16.48 7.79
C ALA A 223 -14.27 -15.50 8.59
N LEU A 224 -14.42 -15.75 9.90
CA LEU A 224 -15.17 -14.86 10.77
C LEU A 224 -14.41 -13.56 11.08
N VAL A 225 -13.10 -13.65 11.35
CA VAL A 225 -12.21 -12.47 11.49
C VAL A 225 -12.32 -11.57 10.26
N GLN A 226 -12.19 -12.15 9.06
CA GLN A 226 -12.29 -11.41 7.79
C GLN A 226 -13.65 -10.75 7.55
N ASN A 227 -14.74 -11.35 8.05
CA ASN A 227 -16.06 -10.70 8.00
C ASN A 227 -16.08 -9.43 8.84
N VAL A 228 -15.40 -9.42 9.99
CA VAL A 228 -15.30 -8.25 10.86
C VAL A 228 -14.30 -7.24 10.31
N GLU A 229 -13.16 -7.66 9.76
CA GLU A 229 -12.27 -6.76 9.00
C GLU A 229 -13.03 -6.03 7.89
N LYS A 230 -13.90 -6.75 7.15
CA LYS A 230 -14.75 -6.14 6.14
C LYS A 230 -15.77 -5.16 6.72
N MET A 231 -16.37 -5.46 7.87
CA MET A 231 -17.25 -4.50 8.54
C MET A 231 -16.50 -3.20 8.82
N ILE A 232 -15.28 -3.30 9.38
CA ILE A 232 -14.44 -2.14 9.70
C ILE A 232 -14.07 -1.37 8.43
N TYR A 233 -13.64 -2.07 7.38
CA TYR A 233 -13.27 -1.45 6.11
C TYR A 233 -14.42 -0.72 5.43
N ASP A 234 -15.58 -1.38 5.36
CA ASP A 234 -16.79 -0.81 4.78
C ASP A 234 -17.39 0.30 5.67
N MET A 235 -16.90 0.42 6.91
CA MET A 235 -17.46 1.21 8.00
C MET A 235 -18.93 0.87 8.25
N GLU A 236 -19.23 -0.43 8.25
CA GLU A 236 -20.55 -0.97 8.56
C GLU A 236 -20.79 -0.87 10.07
N GLU A 237 -21.80 -0.10 10.47
CA GLU A 237 -22.13 0.12 11.88
C GLU A 237 -22.62 -1.15 12.57
N THR A 238 -23.39 -2.00 11.87
CA THR A 238 -23.97 -3.20 12.48
C THR A 238 -24.05 -4.37 11.52
N ARG A 239 -23.71 -5.56 12.01
CA ARG A 239 -23.91 -6.82 11.29
C ARG A 239 -24.49 -7.88 12.19
N THR A 240 -25.41 -8.68 11.64
CA THR A 240 -26.02 -9.82 12.34
C THR A 240 -25.39 -11.12 11.87
N PHE A 241 -24.97 -11.94 12.83
CA PHE A 241 -24.42 -13.28 12.64
C PHE A 241 -25.39 -14.32 13.19
N ASP A 242 -25.49 -15.46 12.51
CA ASP A 242 -26.22 -16.62 13.02
C ASP A 242 -25.40 -17.27 14.14
N MET A 243 -26.00 -17.41 15.34
CA MET A 243 -25.34 -18.02 16.50
C MET A 243 -24.89 -19.46 16.22
N ALA A 244 -25.54 -20.18 15.30
CA ALA A 244 -25.12 -21.53 14.92
C ALA A 244 -23.74 -21.55 14.23
N LEU A 245 -23.32 -20.45 13.61
CA LEU A 245 -22.03 -20.33 12.90
C LEU A 245 -20.88 -19.88 13.80
N ILE A 246 -21.17 -19.27 14.95
CA ILE A 246 -20.18 -18.61 15.81
C ILE A 246 -20.23 -19.05 17.28
N SER A 247 -21.09 -20.01 17.62
CA SER A 247 -21.30 -20.49 19.00
C SER A 247 -20.05 -21.06 19.67
N HIS A 248 -19.05 -21.46 18.87
CA HIS A 248 -17.80 -22.06 19.32
C HIS A 248 -16.62 -21.07 19.37
N VAL A 249 -16.86 -19.78 19.07
CA VAL A 249 -15.81 -18.75 18.94
C VAL A 249 -16.01 -17.66 19.97
N ASP A 250 -14.90 -17.16 20.55
CA ASP A 250 -14.93 -15.91 21.30
C ASP A 250 -14.97 -14.74 20.32
N VAL A 251 -16.14 -14.10 20.24
CA VAL A 251 -16.37 -12.98 19.32
C VAL A 251 -15.54 -11.75 19.70
N SER A 252 -15.19 -11.59 20.97
CA SER A 252 -14.32 -10.49 21.38
C SER A 252 -12.91 -10.68 20.82
N GLU A 253 -12.36 -11.90 20.91
CA GLU A 253 -11.04 -12.25 20.37
C GLU A 253 -10.98 -12.03 18.84
N LEU A 254 -12.05 -12.43 18.15
CA LEU A 254 -12.23 -12.21 16.72
C LEU A 254 -12.19 -10.72 16.34
N ILE A 255 -12.89 -9.87 17.11
CA ILE A 255 -12.88 -8.41 16.89
C ILE A 255 -11.48 -7.84 17.15
N GLU A 256 -10.78 -8.30 18.19
CA GLU A 256 -9.42 -7.85 18.48
C GLU A 256 -8.43 -8.26 17.37
N ASP A 257 -8.52 -9.49 16.85
CA ASP A 257 -7.71 -9.93 15.71
C ASP A 257 -7.96 -9.08 14.47
N ALA A 258 -9.24 -8.80 14.17
CA ALA A 258 -9.61 -7.93 13.06
C ALA A 258 -9.06 -6.50 13.23
N LYS A 259 -9.11 -5.96 14.46
CA LYS A 259 -8.54 -4.64 14.78
C LYS A 259 -7.02 -4.62 14.58
N VAL A 260 -6.31 -5.66 15.01
CA VAL A 260 -4.86 -5.77 14.81
C VAL A 260 -4.51 -5.72 13.32
N THR A 261 -5.24 -6.44 12.47
CA THR A 261 -5.07 -6.38 11.01
C THR A 261 -5.37 -4.97 10.49
N MET A 262 -6.52 -4.40 10.86
CA MET A 262 -6.98 -3.11 10.34
C MET A 262 -6.10 -1.94 10.80
N ASN A 263 -5.45 -2.03 11.95
CA ASN A 263 -4.47 -1.04 12.41
C ASN A 263 -3.23 -0.95 11.51
N GLN A 264 -2.93 -1.99 10.73
CA GLN A 264 -1.85 -1.99 9.75
C GLN A 264 -2.30 -1.42 8.39
N VAL A 265 -3.60 -1.22 8.21
CA VAL A 265 -4.15 -0.62 6.99
C VAL A 265 -4.12 0.90 7.14
N PRO A 266 -3.47 1.64 6.21
CA PRO A 266 -3.44 3.09 6.26
C PRO A 266 -4.85 3.69 6.40
N MET A 267 -4.99 4.69 7.26
CA MET A 267 -6.25 5.36 7.63
C MET A 267 -7.21 4.59 8.55
N TYR A 268 -6.95 3.32 8.89
CA TYR A 268 -7.91 2.51 9.67
C TYR A 268 -7.50 2.28 11.12
N SER A 269 -6.35 2.79 11.53
CA SER A 269 -5.84 2.64 12.89
C SER A 269 -6.62 3.45 13.93
N SER A 270 -7.32 4.50 13.49
CA SER A 270 -8.10 5.40 14.36
C SER A 270 -9.62 5.27 14.17
N VAL A 271 -10.12 4.48 13.21
CA VAL A 271 -11.54 4.57 12.80
C VAL A 271 -12.53 3.97 13.79
N ILE A 272 -12.13 3.02 14.64
CA ILE A 272 -13.02 2.38 15.61
C ILE A 272 -12.88 3.09 16.95
N ASN A 273 -13.95 3.74 17.40
CA ASN A 273 -14.03 4.34 18.73
C ASN A 273 -14.38 3.28 19.77
N SER A 274 -15.47 2.54 19.53
CA SER A 274 -15.92 1.47 20.41
C SER A 274 -16.68 0.38 19.66
N TYR A 275 -16.95 -0.74 20.34
CA TYR A 275 -17.81 -1.78 19.80
C TYR A 275 -18.71 -2.38 20.89
N LYS A 276 -19.81 -2.98 20.45
CA LYS A 276 -20.77 -3.67 21.29
C LYS A 276 -21.19 -4.99 20.66
N ILE A 277 -21.24 -6.02 21.50
CA ILE A 277 -21.76 -7.34 21.13
C ILE A 277 -23.13 -7.52 21.80
N THR A 278 -24.18 -7.75 21.01
CA THR A 278 -25.53 -8.02 21.51
C THR A 278 -25.96 -9.44 21.14
N ARG A 279 -26.13 -10.30 22.13
CA ARG A 279 -26.64 -11.68 21.94
C ARG A 279 -28.17 -11.73 22.02
N ARG A 280 -28.79 -12.44 21.09
CA ARG A 280 -30.22 -12.79 21.06
C ARG A 280 -30.34 -14.32 20.90
N SER A 281 -31.56 -14.86 21.00
CA SER A 281 -31.80 -16.31 21.07
C SER A 281 -31.13 -17.12 19.95
N ASN A 282 -31.15 -16.63 18.70
CA ASN A 282 -30.54 -17.30 17.54
C ASN A 282 -29.53 -16.43 16.77
N THR A 283 -29.29 -15.19 17.22
CA THR A 283 -28.44 -14.25 16.50
C THR A 283 -27.51 -13.49 17.44
N LEU A 284 -26.38 -13.06 16.89
CA LEU A 284 -25.46 -12.14 17.53
C LEU A 284 -25.30 -10.91 16.65
N VAL A 285 -25.37 -9.74 17.24
CA VAL A 285 -25.15 -8.48 16.54
C VAL A 285 -23.85 -7.87 17.01
N ILE A 286 -22.93 -7.64 16.08
CA ILE A 286 -21.76 -6.79 16.31
C ILE A 286 -22.15 -5.38 15.89
N SER A 287 -21.86 -4.40 16.74
CA SER A 287 -22.07 -2.99 16.46
C SER A 287 -20.77 -2.23 16.69
N PHE A 288 -20.31 -1.50 15.67
CA PHE A 288 -19.18 -0.58 15.76
C PHE A 288 -19.69 0.85 15.89
N ASP A 289 -19.02 1.59 16.77
CA ASP A 289 -19.08 3.04 16.84
C ASP A 289 -17.78 3.56 16.22
N TYR A 290 -17.89 4.29 15.11
CA TYR A 290 -16.74 4.79 14.37
C TYR A 290 -16.44 6.23 14.77
N THR A 291 -15.15 6.54 14.88
CA THR A 291 -14.59 7.85 15.23
C THR A 291 -14.96 8.94 14.20
N ILE A 292 -15.11 8.52 12.95
CA ILE A 292 -15.56 9.36 11.82
C ILE A 292 -16.54 8.55 10.96
N THR A 293 -17.30 9.22 10.10
CA THR A 293 -18.18 8.59 9.12
C THR A 293 -17.42 8.10 7.89
N LYS A 294 -18.03 7.17 7.13
CA LYS A 294 -17.51 6.74 5.83
C LYS A 294 -17.30 7.89 4.85
N SER A 295 -18.21 8.87 4.85
CA SER A 295 -18.08 10.03 3.97
C SER A 295 -16.88 10.89 4.35
N GLU A 296 -16.60 11.05 5.64
CA GLU A 296 -15.44 11.79 6.14
C GLU A 296 -14.13 11.07 5.79
N LEU A 297 -14.08 9.75 5.98
CA LEU A 297 -12.92 8.96 5.55
C LEU A 297 -12.66 9.10 4.04
N GLU A 298 -13.69 9.02 3.20
CA GLU A 298 -13.56 9.20 1.74
C GLU A 298 -13.16 10.63 1.36
N MET A 299 -13.65 11.66 2.07
CA MET A 299 -13.21 13.04 1.85
C MET A 299 -11.73 13.20 2.15
N ALA A 300 -11.25 12.67 3.29
CA ALA A 300 -9.84 12.68 3.63
C ALA A 300 -8.99 11.92 2.60
N LYS A 301 -9.48 10.77 2.13
CA LYS A 301 -8.85 9.97 1.06
C LYS A 301 -8.67 10.76 -0.23
N LEU A 302 -9.73 11.45 -0.66
CA LEU A 302 -9.71 12.29 -1.86
C LEU A 302 -8.78 13.49 -1.69
N LYS A 303 -8.78 14.13 -0.52
CA LYS A 303 -7.90 15.26 -0.23
C LYS A 303 -6.43 14.85 -0.26
N ALA A 304 -6.08 13.73 0.37
CA ALA A 304 -4.72 13.20 0.33
C ALA A 304 -4.27 12.91 -1.11
N LYS A 305 -5.11 12.26 -1.91
CA LYS A 305 -4.83 11.98 -3.34
C LYS A 305 -4.64 13.24 -4.16
N GLU A 306 -5.49 14.25 -3.95
CA GLU A 306 -5.37 15.55 -4.60
C GLU A 306 -4.02 16.19 -4.28
N VAL A 307 -3.69 16.33 -2.99
CA VAL A 307 -2.47 16.99 -2.52
C VAL A 307 -1.22 16.26 -3.02
N VAL A 308 -1.17 14.93 -2.83
CA VAL A 308 -0.04 14.10 -3.28
C VAL A 308 0.12 14.19 -4.80
N GLY A 309 -0.98 14.14 -5.56
CA GLY A 309 -0.94 14.27 -7.02
C GLY A 309 -0.48 15.63 -7.52
N GLN A 310 -0.59 16.68 -6.70
CA GLN A 310 -0.10 18.04 -7.03
C GLN A 310 1.37 18.22 -6.68
N MET A 311 1.86 17.63 -5.59
CA MET A 311 3.21 17.87 -5.08
C MET A 311 4.25 16.80 -5.48
N ILE A 312 3.82 15.56 -5.78
CA ILE A 312 4.75 14.46 -6.13
C ILE A 312 4.90 14.34 -7.64
N THR A 313 6.15 14.42 -8.11
CA THR A 313 6.50 14.21 -9.52
C THR A 313 7.31 12.92 -9.72
N SER A 314 7.37 12.42 -10.95
CA SER A 314 8.02 11.13 -11.26
C SER A 314 9.54 11.13 -11.13
N ASP A 315 10.16 12.31 -11.11
CA ASP A 315 11.61 12.53 -11.00
C ASP A 315 12.09 12.69 -9.55
N MET A 316 11.17 12.83 -8.58
CA MET A 316 11.54 12.93 -7.17
C MET A 316 12.08 11.60 -6.62
N GLY A 317 13.19 11.68 -5.91
CA GLY A 317 13.72 10.60 -5.08
C GLY A 317 12.88 10.38 -3.82
N GLU A 318 13.12 9.29 -3.10
CA GLU A 318 12.31 8.92 -1.92
C GLU A 318 12.35 9.98 -0.81
N PHE A 319 13.53 10.55 -0.54
CA PHE A 319 13.70 11.65 0.42
C PHE A 319 12.91 12.91 0.02
N GLU A 320 12.92 13.29 -1.25
CA GLU A 320 12.23 14.50 -1.71
C GLU A 320 10.72 14.35 -1.59
N LYS A 321 10.20 13.15 -1.91
CA LYS A 321 8.79 12.81 -1.72
C LYS A 321 8.39 12.88 -0.25
N GLU A 322 9.20 12.29 0.63
CA GLU A 322 8.96 12.34 2.07
C GLU A 322 8.95 13.79 2.58
N LEU A 323 9.96 14.57 2.20
CA LEU A 323 10.13 15.95 2.66
C LEU A 323 8.92 16.81 2.29
N VAL A 324 8.43 16.74 1.05
CA VAL A 324 7.25 17.55 0.66
C VAL A 324 5.97 17.10 1.36
N ILE A 325 5.82 15.81 1.70
CA ILE A 325 4.69 15.32 2.49
C ILE A 325 4.77 15.84 3.93
N HIS A 326 5.93 15.69 4.55
CA HIS A 326 6.22 16.18 5.89
C HIS A 326 5.91 17.68 5.99
N ASP A 327 6.49 18.47 5.09
CA ASP A 327 6.34 19.91 5.09
C ASP A 327 4.88 20.30 4.88
N TYR A 328 4.17 19.65 3.96
CA TYR A 328 2.74 19.89 3.78
C TYR A 328 1.97 19.71 5.09
N ILE A 329 2.18 18.59 5.80
CA ILE A 329 1.45 18.30 7.05
C ILE A 329 1.78 19.35 8.11
N VAL A 330 3.06 19.64 8.34
CA VAL A 330 3.49 20.62 9.35
C VAL A 330 2.97 22.04 9.04
N HIS A 331 2.76 22.40 7.78
CA HIS A 331 2.23 23.72 7.42
C HIS A 331 0.70 23.83 7.44
N HIS A 332 -0.03 22.71 7.40
CA HIS A 332 -1.49 22.71 7.19
C HIS A 332 -2.29 22.12 8.35
N VAL A 333 -1.62 21.47 9.30
CA VAL A 333 -2.27 20.86 10.47
C VAL A 333 -1.82 21.60 11.71
N ALA A 334 -2.75 22.00 12.57
CA ALA A 334 -2.46 22.58 13.87
C ALA A 334 -2.69 21.57 15.01
N TYR A 335 -1.78 21.52 15.97
CA TYR A 335 -1.89 20.58 17.08
C TYR A 335 -3.05 20.93 18.03
N ASP A 336 -3.95 19.99 18.30
CA ASP A 336 -5.06 20.20 19.24
C ASP A 336 -4.61 20.07 20.70
N GLN A 337 -4.55 21.20 21.41
CA GLN A 337 -4.23 21.28 22.84
C GLN A 337 -5.47 21.36 23.75
N SER A 338 -6.66 21.10 23.22
CA SER A 338 -7.92 21.21 23.97
C SER A 338 -8.00 20.17 25.08
N LYS A 339 -8.58 20.56 26.22
CA LYS A 339 -8.79 19.64 27.36
C LYS A 339 -9.78 18.51 27.05
N VAL A 340 -10.72 18.79 26.15
CA VAL A 340 -11.69 17.84 25.62
C VAL A 340 -11.44 17.80 24.13
N LEU A 341 -11.09 16.62 23.63
CA LEU A 341 -10.77 16.39 22.23
C LEU A 341 -12.02 15.88 21.52
N ASP A 342 -12.21 16.33 20.29
CA ASP A 342 -13.16 15.72 19.37
C ASP A 342 -12.56 14.44 18.79
N ASP A 343 -13.37 13.44 18.48
CA ASP A 343 -12.91 12.15 17.96
C ASP A 343 -12.15 12.32 16.62
N ALA A 344 -12.55 13.27 15.77
CA ALA A 344 -11.94 13.49 14.46
C ALA A 344 -10.44 13.84 14.51
N VAL A 345 -9.96 14.46 15.60
CA VAL A 345 -8.55 14.92 15.74
C VAL A 345 -7.56 13.76 15.82
N PHE A 346 -8.02 12.54 16.10
CA PHE A 346 -7.21 11.32 16.09
C PHE A 346 -7.06 10.71 14.71
N THR A 347 -7.73 11.26 13.69
CA THR A 347 -7.87 10.65 12.36
C THR A 347 -7.21 11.51 11.28
N ILE A 348 -6.97 10.90 10.12
CA ILE A 348 -6.58 11.63 8.92
C ILE A 348 -7.60 12.70 8.49
N TYR A 349 -8.89 12.55 8.83
CA TYR A 349 -9.90 13.55 8.53
C TYR A 349 -9.66 14.85 9.29
N GLY A 350 -9.44 14.77 10.61
CA GLY A 350 -9.08 15.94 11.41
C GLY A 350 -7.82 16.62 10.88
N ALA A 351 -6.81 15.83 10.50
CA ALA A 351 -5.57 16.37 9.94
C ALA A 351 -5.78 17.07 8.59
N LEU A 352 -6.33 16.39 7.59
CA LEU A 352 -6.32 16.89 6.19
C LEU A 352 -7.55 17.72 5.80
N ILE A 353 -8.66 17.58 6.51
CA ILE A 353 -9.90 18.31 6.22
C ILE A 353 -10.10 19.45 7.22
N ASP A 354 -10.08 19.15 8.52
CA ASP A 354 -10.28 20.18 9.55
C ASP A 354 -9.02 21.01 9.81
N GLY A 355 -7.84 20.53 9.38
CA GLY A 355 -6.55 21.19 9.60
C GLY A 355 -6.14 21.19 11.08
N LYS A 356 -6.66 20.25 11.87
CA LYS A 356 -6.42 20.18 13.32
C LYS A 356 -6.41 18.74 13.81
N ALA A 357 -5.32 18.31 14.44
CA ALA A 357 -5.16 16.93 14.89
C ALA A 357 -4.30 16.81 16.15
N VAL A 358 -4.31 15.63 16.77
CA VAL A 358 -3.28 15.19 17.72
C VAL A 358 -2.30 14.23 17.04
N CYS A 359 -1.30 13.75 17.77
CA CYS A 359 -0.18 12.95 17.23
C CYS A 359 -0.62 11.79 16.33
N HIS A 360 -1.69 11.09 16.69
CA HIS A 360 -2.22 9.99 15.86
C HIS A 360 -2.74 10.46 14.50
N GLY A 361 -3.49 11.57 14.43
CA GLY A 361 -3.98 12.12 13.16
C GLY A 361 -2.84 12.62 12.27
N TYR A 362 -1.79 13.22 12.85
CA TYR A 362 -0.57 13.58 12.12
C TYR A 362 0.13 12.35 11.53
N ALA A 363 0.30 11.30 12.33
CA ALA A 363 0.97 10.08 11.92
C ALA A 363 0.19 9.31 10.84
N GLU A 364 -1.13 9.31 10.93
CA GLU A 364 -2.01 8.65 9.95
C GLU A 364 -2.05 9.41 8.62
N ALA A 365 -2.10 10.74 8.65
CA ALA A 365 -1.98 11.57 7.46
C ALA A 365 -0.64 11.33 6.74
N PHE A 366 0.46 11.34 7.49
CA PHE A 366 1.79 11.08 6.93
C PHE A 366 1.88 9.68 6.33
N GLN A 367 1.42 8.66 7.04
CA GLN A 367 1.43 7.28 6.54
C GLN A 367 0.67 7.16 5.22
N TYR A 368 -0.54 7.72 5.13
CA TYR A 368 -1.35 7.59 3.92
C TYR A 368 -0.79 8.37 2.74
N MET A 369 -0.28 9.58 2.98
CA MET A 369 0.34 10.39 1.92
C MET A 369 1.66 9.76 1.43
N ALA A 370 2.47 9.21 2.33
CA ALA A 370 3.67 8.44 1.99
C ALA A 370 3.33 7.20 1.15
N TYR A 371 2.29 6.47 1.55
CA TYR A 371 1.77 5.34 0.80
C TYR A 371 1.37 5.73 -0.64
N LEU A 372 0.63 6.84 -0.82
CA LEU A 372 0.25 7.34 -2.15
C LEU A 372 1.46 7.76 -3.00
N ALA A 373 2.55 8.20 -2.37
CA ALA A 373 3.81 8.55 -3.05
C ALA A 373 4.70 7.33 -3.38
N GLY A 374 4.27 6.13 -3.00
CA GLY A 374 5.00 4.88 -3.19
C GLY A 374 6.08 4.62 -2.15
N LEU A 375 5.99 5.26 -0.98
CA LEU A 375 6.90 5.08 0.14
C LEU A 375 6.30 4.10 1.16
N ASN A 376 7.16 3.29 1.79
CA ASN A 376 6.73 2.36 2.84
C ASN A 376 6.86 3.06 4.20
N SER A 377 5.73 3.32 4.86
CA SER A 377 5.66 3.97 6.16
C SER A 377 4.70 3.23 7.09
N LYS A 378 5.03 3.20 8.39
CA LYS A 378 4.23 2.62 9.45
C LYS A 378 4.03 3.62 10.57
N ILE A 379 2.90 3.55 11.26
CA ILE A 379 2.70 4.26 12.52
C ILE A 379 3.39 3.45 13.63
N VAL A 380 4.16 4.13 14.46
CA VAL A 380 4.75 3.58 15.68
C VAL A 380 3.96 4.12 16.87
N PHE A 381 3.46 3.20 17.69
CA PHE A 381 2.77 3.55 18.93
C PHE A 381 3.71 3.39 20.12
N GLY A 382 3.70 4.38 21.02
CA GLY A 382 4.53 4.36 22.21
C GLY A 382 4.21 5.49 23.16
N THR A 383 5.25 5.99 23.81
CA THR A 383 5.18 7.16 24.69
C THR A 383 6.30 8.13 24.35
N ALA A 384 6.06 9.41 24.60
CA ALA A 384 7.06 10.44 24.51
C ALA A 384 7.10 11.26 25.79
N GLU A 385 8.28 11.77 26.15
CA GLU A 385 8.52 12.56 27.35
C GLU A 385 8.93 13.98 26.97
N ALA A 386 8.09 14.95 27.32
CA ALA A 386 8.35 16.38 27.18
C ALA A 386 8.10 17.06 28.52
N ASP A 387 9.01 17.96 28.92
CA ASP A 387 8.94 18.69 30.20
C ASP A 387 8.72 17.81 31.44
N GLY A 388 9.28 16.59 31.43
CA GLY A 388 9.15 15.61 32.51
C GLY A 388 7.79 14.92 32.60
N VAL A 389 6.91 15.12 31.61
CA VAL A 389 5.61 14.46 31.50
C VAL A 389 5.67 13.43 30.39
N ARG A 390 5.36 12.18 30.73
CA ARG A 390 5.26 11.08 29.76
C ARG A 390 3.81 10.89 29.33
N ILE A 391 3.55 10.99 28.03
CA ILE A 391 2.23 10.82 27.43
C ILE A 391 2.26 9.74 26.36
N GLY A 392 1.10 9.15 26.06
CA GLY A 392 0.95 8.31 24.88
C GLY A 392 1.23 9.13 23.62
N HIS A 393 1.95 8.54 22.67
CA HIS A 393 2.39 9.22 21.45
C HIS A 393 2.37 8.29 20.25
N ALA A 394 2.16 8.87 19.07
CA ALA A 394 2.19 8.18 17.79
C ALA A 394 3.02 9.00 16.80
N TRP A 395 3.91 8.33 16.08
CA TRP A 395 4.77 8.92 15.04
C TRP A 395 4.96 7.89 13.92
N ASN A 396 5.84 8.14 12.96
CA ASN A 396 6.07 7.23 11.84
C ASN A 396 7.49 6.65 11.80
N MET A 397 7.58 5.47 11.19
CA MET A 397 8.83 4.91 10.70
C MET A 397 8.71 4.65 9.22
N ILE A 398 9.69 5.14 8.46
CA ILE A 398 9.71 5.14 7.01
C ILE A 398 10.95 4.39 6.48
N GLU A 399 10.76 3.67 5.38
CA GLU A 399 11.84 3.00 4.65
C GLU A 399 12.27 3.85 3.47
N LEU A 400 13.58 4.14 3.39
CA LEU A 400 14.21 4.87 2.29
C LEU A 400 15.48 4.12 1.86
N ASP A 401 15.59 3.77 0.58
CA ASP A 401 16.67 2.93 0.02
C ASP A 401 17.00 1.70 0.88
N GLY A 402 15.97 1.02 1.38
CA GLY A 402 16.09 -0.20 2.19
C GLY A 402 16.60 0.02 3.63
N ASN A 403 16.68 1.26 4.10
CA ASN A 403 17.00 1.59 5.49
C ASN A 403 15.80 2.24 6.18
N TYR A 404 15.63 1.96 7.48
CA TYR A 404 14.53 2.51 8.27
C TYR A 404 14.97 3.73 9.07
N TYR A 405 14.05 4.68 9.18
CA TYR A 405 14.20 5.96 9.85
C TYR A 405 12.92 6.29 10.63
N HIS A 406 13.06 7.01 11.74
CA HIS A 406 11.92 7.61 12.43
C HIS A 406 11.66 9.03 11.94
N VAL A 407 10.38 9.34 11.74
CA VAL A 407 9.90 10.68 11.42
C VAL A 407 8.72 11.03 12.32
N ASP A 408 8.81 12.17 13.00
CA ASP A 408 7.77 12.67 13.89
C ASP A 408 7.29 14.04 13.42
N THR A 409 6.24 14.02 12.59
CA THR A 409 5.59 15.24 12.07
C THR A 409 4.97 16.09 13.17
N THR A 410 4.62 15.51 14.32
CA THR A 410 4.04 16.24 15.45
C THR A 410 5.11 17.06 16.18
N TRP A 411 6.24 16.42 16.50
CA TRP A 411 7.36 17.09 17.17
C TRP A 411 8.19 17.98 16.22
N ASN A 412 7.99 17.82 14.91
CA ASN A 412 8.49 18.74 13.90
C ASN A 412 7.55 19.93 13.61
N ASP A 413 6.41 20.03 14.30
CA ASP A 413 5.46 21.15 14.26
C ASP A 413 5.50 21.99 15.56
N PRO A 414 6.59 22.76 15.82
CA PRO A 414 6.64 23.64 16.97
C PRO A 414 5.65 24.81 16.83
N VAL A 415 4.73 24.88 17.78
CA VAL A 415 3.83 26.02 17.96
C VAL A 415 4.53 27.07 18.83
N SER A 416 4.83 28.23 18.25
CA SER A 416 5.36 29.36 19.04
C SER A 416 4.30 29.93 20.00
N SER A 417 4.74 30.62 21.05
CA SER A 417 3.84 31.31 22.00
C SER A 417 2.94 32.38 21.35
N GLU A 418 3.27 32.81 20.13
CA GLU A 418 2.48 33.77 19.34
C GLU A 418 1.54 33.07 18.33
N GLY A 419 1.51 31.73 18.33
CA GLY A 419 0.70 30.93 17.40
C GLY A 419 1.24 30.91 15.96
N ILE A 420 2.46 31.42 15.74
CA ILE A 420 3.15 31.27 14.45
C ILE A 420 3.66 29.84 14.36
N GLN A 421 3.20 29.13 13.34
CA GLN A 421 3.65 27.80 12.98
C GLN A 421 5.00 27.90 12.27
N SER A 422 5.97 27.10 12.70
CA SER A 422 7.30 27.04 12.09
C SER A 422 7.67 25.57 11.89
N ILE A 423 8.41 25.27 10.82
CA ILE A 423 8.82 23.90 10.56
C ILE A 423 10.14 23.57 11.26
N SER A 424 10.17 22.44 11.95
CA SER A 424 11.39 21.82 12.46
C SER A 424 11.70 20.55 11.69
N TYR A 425 12.98 20.16 11.69
CA TYR A 425 13.45 18.91 11.08
C TYR A 425 14.25 18.06 12.08
N ASP A 426 14.14 18.39 13.37
CA ASP A 426 14.88 17.73 14.43
C ASP A 426 14.60 16.23 14.47
N TYR A 427 13.33 15.85 14.32
CA TYR A 427 12.87 14.48 14.30
C TYR A 427 12.59 14.00 12.88
N PHE A 428 13.22 14.61 11.86
CA PHE A 428 13.15 14.16 10.48
C PHE A 428 14.26 13.13 10.20
N ASN A 429 13.87 11.88 10.00
CA ASN A 429 14.75 10.75 9.72
C ASN A 429 15.85 10.56 10.76
N VAL A 430 15.44 10.29 12.00
CA VAL A 430 16.34 9.99 13.13
C VAL A 430 16.45 8.49 13.37
N THR A 431 17.53 8.08 14.03
CA THR A 431 17.75 6.67 14.38
C THR A 431 17.02 6.27 15.66
N ASP A 432 16.92 4.97 15.95
CA ASP A 432 16.48 4.44 17.25
C ASP A 432 17.24 5.11 18.39
N GLN A 433 18.57 5.27 18.23
CA GLN A 433 19.49 5.82 19.23
C GLN A 433 19.24 7.31 19.50
N ASP A 434 18.91 8.07 18.46
CA ASP A 434 18.56 9.48 18.59
C ASP A 434 17.18 9.62 19.25
N LEU A 435 16.21 8.81 18.84
CA LEU A 435 14.82 8.95 19.27
C LEU A 435 14.57 8.43 20.70
N MET A 436 15.27 7.38 21.15
CA MET A 436 15.09 6.78 22.48
C MET A 436 15.40 7.72 23.66
N ALA A 437 16.03 8.88 23.39
CA ALA A 437 16.27 9.90 24.41
C ALA A 437 14.97 10.54 24.92
N THR A 438 13.94 10.62 24.08
CA THR A 438 12.62 11.19 24.43
C THR A 438 11.46 10.24 24.21
N HIS A 439 11.63 9.20 23.40
CA HIS A 439 10.56 8.26 23.05
C HIS A 439 10.81 6.87 23.61
N THR A 440 9.74 6.12 23.82
CA THR A 440 9.79 4.71 24.20
C THR A 440 8.71 3.93 23.44
N TRP A 441 9.10 2.85 22.76
CA TRP A 441 8.23 1.93 22.03
C TRP A 441 8.69 0.49 22.21
N ASN A 442 7.84 -0.47 21.84
CA ASN A 442 8.23 -1.87 21.81
C ASN A 442 9.07 -2.17 20.56
N MET A 443 10.39 -2.11 20.68
CA MET A 443 11.32 -2.36 19.55
C MET A 443 11.17 -3.73 18.89
N SER A 444 10.52 -4.72 19.52
CA SER A 444 10.30 -6.04 18.92
C SER A 444 9.17 -6.07 17.88
N GLU A 445 8.31 -5.05 17.86
CA GLU A 445 7.17 -4.95 16.94
C GLU A 445 7.51 -4.24 15.63
N TYR A 446 8.71 -3.66 15.52
CA TYR A 446 9.09 -2.81 14.41
C TYR A 446 10.51 -3.09 13.88
N GLU A 447 10.77 -2.61 12.67
CA GLU A 447 12.11 -2.60 12.08
C GLU A 447 13.09 -1.70 12.86
N ARG A 448 14.40 -1.91 12.66
CA ARG A 448 15.45 -1.13 13.34
C ARG A 448 15.77 0.15 12.58
N GLY A 449 15.49 1.30 13.19
CA GLY A 449 15.80 2.62 12.67
C GLY A 449 17.30 2.93 12.73
N THR A 450 18.07 2.38 11.79
CA THR A 450 19.55 2.55 11.75
C THR A 450 20.02 3.46 10.62
N GLY A 451 19.10 3.93 9.78
CA GLY A 451 19.40 4.83 8.67
C GLY A 451 19.96 6.17 9.16
N THR A 452 21.00 6.66 8.49
CA THR A 452 21.62 7.97 8.81
C THR A 452 21.73 8.91 7.62
N LEU A 453 21.77 8.37 6.40
CA LEU A 453 21.95 9.15 5.15
C LEU A 453 20.88 10.23 4.98
N TYR A 454 19.61 9.87 5.19
CA TYR A 454 18.44 10.72 4.94
C TYR A 454 18.00 11.56 6.14
N ASN A 455 18.79 11.59 7.23
CA ASN A 455 18.57 12.59 8.26
C ASN A 455 18.71 13.99 7.65
N TYR A 456 17.73 14.88 7.87
CA TYR A 456 17.66 16.18 7.19
C TYR A 456 18.98 16.96 7.23
N TYR A 457 19.58 17.07 8.41
CA TYR A 457 20.84 17.80 8.59
C TYR A 457 22.03 17.11 7.93
N THR A 458 22.08 15.78 7.95
CA THR A 458 23.14 15.02 7.25
C THR A 458 22.99 15.18 5.74
N TYR A 459 21.78 15.01 5.22
CA TYR A 459 21.47 15.09 3.79
C TYR A 459 21.82 16.47 3.20
N HIS A 460 21.52 17.54 3.94
CA HIS A 460 21.82 18.91 3.51
C HIS A 460 23.22 19.41 3.89
N ASN A 461 24.10 18.56 4.44
CA ASN A 461 25.43 18.94 4.94
C ASN A 461 25.40 20.06 6.01
N LEU A 462 24.37 20.08 6.84
CA LEU A 462 24.16 21.00 7.96
C LEU A 462 24.65 20.37 9.27
N GLU A 463 25.93 20.01 9.30
CA GLU A 463 26.54 19.38 10.47
C GLU A 463 27.99 19.81 10.72
N VAL A 464 28.38 19.78 12.00
CA VAL A 464 29.73 20.09 12.47
C VAL A 464 30.19 19.08 13.52
N ILE A 465 31.50 18.91 13.64
CA ILE A 465 32.10 18.01 14.64
C ILE A 465 32.61 18.83 15.82
N GLY A 466 32.11 18.52 17.01
CA GLY A 466 32.58 19.09 18.27
C GLY A 466 32.29 20.59 18.43
N THR A 467 32.65 21.10 19.61
CA THR A 467 32.44 22.51 19.97
C THR A 467 33.29 23.48 19.14
N GLU A 468 34.46 23.06 18.66
CA GLU A 468 35.34 23.91 17.84
C GLU A 468 34.86 24.02 16.39
N GLY A 469 34.32 22.91 15.84
CA GLY A 469 33.64 22.93 14.55
C GLY A 469 32.41 23.84 14.59
N LEU A 470 31.60 23.73 15.65
CA LEU A 470 30.46 24.61 15.88
C LEU A 470 30.89 26.08 15.96
N ARG A 471 31.90 26.42 16.78
CA ARG A 471 32.40 27.80 16.86
C ARG A 471 32.79 28.36 15.49
N SER A 472 33.51 27.57 14.71
CA SER A 472 34.00 28.00 13.39
C SER A 472 32.84 28.25 12.41
N TYR A 473 31.82 27.38 12.45
CA TYR A 473 30.60 27.55 11.66
C TYR A 473 29.80 28.77 12.09
N LEU A 474 29.53 28.94 13.38
CA LEU A 474 28.78 30.09 13.90
C LEU A 474 29.48 31.41 13.56
N GLN A 475 30.80 31.49 13.68
CA GLN A 475 31.54 32.69 13.29
C GLN A 475 31.36 33.02 11.80
N LYS A 476 31.34 32.01 10.92
CA LYS A 476 31.09 32.20 9.49
C LYS A 476 29.68 32.72 9.23
N GLU A 477 28.68 32.19 9.92
CA GLU A 477 27.28 32.62 9.76
C GLU A 477 27.03 34.03 10.33
N PHE A 478 27.63 34.38 11.47
CA PHE A 478 27.57 35.75 11.99
C PHE A 478 28.23 36.76 11.05
N ASN A 479 29.37 36.41 10.45
CA ASN A 479 30.03 37.26 9.45
C ASN A 479 29.18 37.48 8.19
N LYS A 480 28.29 36.54 7.84
CA LYS A 480 27.33 36.68 6.73
C LYS A 480 26.08 37.48 7.12
N GLY A 481 25.84 37.71 8.41
CA GLY A 481 24.61 38.31 8.90
C GLY A 481 23.41 37.35 8.89
N SER A 482 23.63 36.04 9.00
CA SER A 482 22.55 35.04 9.08
C SER A 482 21.65 35.31 10.29
N LYS A 483 20.33 35.23 10.08
CA LYS A 483 19.32 35.54 11.10
C LYS A 483 18.85 34.31 11.87
N GLU A 484 18.64 33.20 11.16
CA GLU A 484 18.33 31.90 11.75
C GLU A 484 19.45 30.93 11.41
N ILE A 485 19.95 30.23 12.43
CA ILE A 485 21.03 29.25 12.28
C ILE A 485 20.58 27.97 12.99
N THR A 486 20.39 26.91 12.20
CA THR A 486 20.10 25.56 12.70
C THR A 486 21.18 24.60 12.22
N ILE A 487 21.82 23.87 13.15
CA ILE A 487 22.90 22.95 12.80
C ILE A 487 23.02 21.77 13.77
N LYS A 488 23.25 20.56 13.22
CA LYS A 488 23.50 19.35 14.01
C LYS A 488 24.97 19.28 14.44
N VAL A 489 25.22 18.95 15.70
CA VAL A 489 26.57 18.74 16.22
C VAL A 489 26.84 17.24 16.35
N LYS A 490 28.01 16.78 15.92
CA LYS A 490 28.46 15.38 16.02
C LYS A 490 29.67 15.24 16.94
N GLY A 491 29.86 14.06 17.51
CA GLY A 491 31.03 13.70 18.33
C GLY A 491 31.04 14.28 19.75
N VAL A 492 30.02 15.06 20.13
CA VAL A 492 29.85 15.54 21.50
C VAL A 492 28.37 15.80 21.77
N GLN A 493 27.87 15.38 22.94
CA GLN A 493 26.52 15.74 23.38
C GLN A 493 26.52 17.21 23.80
N MET A 494 25.85 18.06 23.03
CA MET A 494 25.75 19.48 23.32
C MET A 494 24.79 19.72 24.48
N THR A 495 25.15 20.70 25.29
CA THR A 495 24.31 21.23 26.36
C THR A 495 24.18 22.74 26.20
N MET A 496 23.18 23.33 26.83
CA MET A 496 23.00 24.80 26.84
C MET A 496 24.23 25.54 27.38
N ASP A 497 24.90 25.02 28.41
CA ASP A 497 26.13 25.61 28.96
C ASP A 497 27.30 25.53 27.97
N MET A 498 27.44 24.40 27.26
CA MET A 498 28.46 24.24 26.22
C MET A 498 28.24 25.21 25.06
N LEU A 499 26.99 25.34 24.60
CA LEU A 499 26.64 26.29 23.55
C LEU A 499 26.93 27.73 23.98
N LYS A 500 26.56 28.11 25.21
CA LYS A 500 26.88 29.43 25.79
C LYS A 500 28.39 29.71 25.78
N LYS A 501 29.23 28.73 26.13
CA LYS A 501 30.69 28.84 26.08
C LYS A 501 31.23 28.97 24.65
N VAL A 502 30.61 28.30 23.67
CA VAL A 502 30.95 28.44 22.25
C VAL A 502 30.61 29.84 21.73
N LEU A 503 29.41 30.33 22.02
CA LEU A 503 28.94 31.67 21.63
C LEU A 503 29.83 32.77 22.21
N ALA A 504 30.26 32.66 23.46
CA ALA A 504 31.17 33.61 24.11
C ALA A 504 32.54 33.76 23.40
N ARG A 505 32.89 32.83 22.50
CA ARG A 505 34.10 32.85 21.67
C ARG A 505 33.85 33.32 20.23
N CYS A 506 32.61 33.67 19.89
CA CYS A 506 32.23 34.24 18.62
C CYS A 506 32.06 35.77 18.74
N TYR A 507 32.11 36.48 17.62
CA TYR A 507 31.91 37.94 17.55
C TYR A 507 31.12 38.32 16.30
N GLY A 508 30.67 39.57 16.21
CA GLY A 508 29.95 40.07 15.04
C GLY A 508 28.44 39.76 15.04
N TYR A 509 27.88 39.40 16.18
CA TYR A 509 26.43 39.26 16.38
C TYR A 509 25.95 40.21 17.48
N GLY A 510 24.69 40.64 17.40
CA GLY A 510 24.03 41.47 18.41
C GLY A 510 23.61 40.64 19.62
N SER A 511 22.31 40.57 19.90
CA SER A 511 21.76 39.61 20.85
C SER A 511 21.29 38.35 20.13
N VAL A 512 21.35 37.20 20.82
CA VAL A 512 20.88 35.92 20.30
C VAL A 512 19.94 35.24 21.28
N SER A 513 18.92 34.59 20.73
CA SER A 513 18.18 33.51 21.40
C SER A 513 18.74 32.17 20.92
N TYR A 514 18.85 31.18 21.80
CA TYR A 514 19.38 29.87 21.40
C TYR A 514 18.77 28.72 22.19
N ASN A 515 18.74 27.54 21.58
CA ASN A 515 18.30 26.28 22.17
C ASN A 515 19.17 25.11 21.66
N VAL A 516 19.25 24.05 22.44
CA VAL A 516 19.82 22.77 22.02
C VAL A 516 18.76 21.69 22.19
N ASN A 517 18.40 21.00 21.11
CA ASN A 517 17.58 19.79 21.20
C ASN A 517 18.43 18.66 21.80
N PRO A 518 18.12 18.16 23.01
CA PRO A 518 18.94 17.17 23.69
C PRO A 518 18.89 15.78 23.03
N SER A 519 17.83 15.46 22.30
CA SER A 519 17.69 14.14 21.65
C SER A 519 18.46 14.08 20.34
N THR A 520 18.37 15.13 19.55
CA THR A 520 18.84 15.13 18.15
C THR A 520 20.18 15.86 18.00
N ASN A 521 20.63 16.51 19.08
CA ASN A 521 21.85 17.28 19.20
C ASN A 521 21.93 18.44 18.19
N VAL A 522 20.78 19.02 17.87
CA VAL A 522 20.63 20.17 16.98
C VAL A 522 20.66 21.46 17.80
N VAL A 523 21.41 22.43 17.30
CA VAL A 523 21.50 23.78 17.86
C VAL A 523 20.67 24.73 17.01
N HIS A 524 19.80 25.50 17.65
CA HIS A 524 19.02 26.58 17.04
C HIS A 524 19.47 27.91 17.61
N ILE A 525 19.73 28.89 16.75
CA ILE A 525 20.13 30.24 17.14
C ILE A 525 19.38 31.26 16.26
N THR A 526 18.71 32.20 16.91
CA THR A 526 18.08 33.36 16.30
C THR A 526 18.88 34.62 16.66
N VAL A 527 19.26 35.42 15.67
CA VAL A 527 20.05 36.66 15.82
C VAL A 527 19.15 37.88 15.66
N HIS A 528 19.05 38.71 16.71
CA HIS A 528 18.22 39.92 16.74
C HIS A 528 18.98 41.13 16.20
#